data_AF-A0A0Q8H5C2-F1
#
_entry.id   AF-A0A0Q8H5C2-F1
#
_cell.length_a   1.000
_cell.length_b   1.000
_cell.length_c   1.000
_cell.angle_alpha   90.00
_cell.angle_beta   90.00
_cell.angle_gamma   90.00
#
_symmetry.space_group_name_H-M   'P 1'
#
loop_
_entity.id
_entity.type
_entity.pdbx_description
1 polymer ?
#
loop_
_entity_poly.entity_id
_entity_poly.type
_entity_poly.pdbx_seq_one_letter_code
_entity_poly.pdbx_strand_id
1 'polypeptide(L)'
;MSATDARQWLRLRQLRVQRAREALTQAQREEAQARAVVEDREARVEHGRNLIAELARQWGGAGCVGMPRWREQVVAHREALAERLERDEYALIDEQAALARAQDAVRQRRAELVRAEAREAAVDATLKDQRRQASQAREQRAELEAEDACRALH
;
A
#
# COMPACT_ATOMS: atom_id res chain seq x y z
N MET A 1 19.88 25.28 -20.20
CA MET A 1 18.46 24.84 -20.12
C MET A 1 17.59 26.08 -20.03
N SER A 2 16.53 26.22 -20.83
CA SER A 2 15.72 27.45 -20.78
C SER A 2 14.86 27.49 -19.51
N ALA A 3 14.43 28.68 -19.07
CA ALA A 3 13.57 28.84 -17.90
C ALA A 3 12.20 28.13 -18.08
N THR A 4 11.75 27.99 -19.33
CA THR A 4 10.53 27.27 -19.69
C THR A 4 10.72 25.76 -19.52
N ASP A 5 11.84 25.21 -20.00
CA ASP A 5 12.17 23.79 -19.86
C ASP A 5 12.31 23.39 -18.39
N ALA A 6 12.93 24.26 -17.57
CA ALA A 6 13.03 24.11 -16.13
C ALA A 6 11.67 23.95 -15.44
N ARG A 7 10.72 24.85 -15.76
CA ARG A 7 9.36 24.80 -15.20
C ARG A 7 8.60 23.56 -15.65
N GLN A 8 8.74 23.16 -16.92
CA GLN A 8 8.13 21.95 -17.43
C GLN A 8 8.68 20.70 -16.73
N TRP A 9 9.99 20.66 -16.48
CA TRP A 9 10.62 19.54 -15.79
C TRP A 9 10.18 19.43 -14.33
N LEU A 10 10.13 20.55 -13.61
CA LEU A 10 9.58 20.59 -12.24
C LEU A 10 8.12 20.13 -12.20
N ARG A 11 7.29 20.64 -13.11
CA ARG A 11 5.87 20.23 -13.21
C ARG A 11 5.71 18.73 -13.45
N LEU A 12 6.56 18.15 -14.29
CA LEU A 12 6.57 16.70 -14.54
C LEU A 12 6.99 15.90 -13.30
N ARG A 13 7.93 16.41 -12.48
CA ARG A 13 8.31 15.78 -11.21
C ARG A 13 7.19 15.85 -10.18
N GLN A 14 6.54 17.00 -10.05
CA GLN A 14 5.39 17.18 -9.16
C GLN A 14 4.23 16.24 -9.53
N LEU A 15 3.92 16.09 -10.82
CA LEU A 15 2.92 15.14 -11.29
C LEU A 15 3.27 13.69 -10.93
N ARG A 16 4.55 13.32 -10.98
CA ARG A 16 5.01 11.98 -10.58
C ARG A 16 4.87 11.75 -9.07
N VAL A 17 5.15 12.76 -8.25
CA VAL A 17 4.91 12.71 -6.80
C VAL A 17 3.41 12.53 -6.52
N GLN A 18 2.57 13.33 -7.18
CA GLN A 18 1.11 13.21 -7.03
C GLN A 18 0.61 11.81 -7.37
N ARG A 19 1.01 11.25 -8.53
CA ARG A 19 0.66 9.88 -8.92
C ARG A 19 1.17 8.82 -7.93
N ALA A 20 2.36 9.01 -7.37
CA ALA A 20 2.89 8.10 -6.35
C ALA A 20 2.06 8.15 -5.04
N ARG A 21 1.55 9.32 -4.65
CA ARG A 21 0.64 9.48 -3.50
C ARG A 21 -0.72 8.80 -3.74
N GLU A 22 -1.28 8.99 -4.93
CA GLU A 22 -2.52 8.33 -5.34
C GLU A 22 -2.35 6.81 -5.35
N ALA A 23 -1.25 6.30 -5.92
CA ALA A 23 -0.92 4.88 -5.93
C ALA A 23 -0.71 4.30 -4.52
N LEU A 24 -0.06 5.03 -3.63
CA LEU A 24 0.09 4.62 -2.22
C LEU A 24 -1.28 4.55 -1.51
N THR A 25 -2.11 5.56 -1.70
CA THR A 25 -3.46 5.60 -1.12
C THR A 25 -4.30 4.40 -1.60
N GLN A 26 -4.21 4.08 -2.89
CA GLN A 26 -4.90 2.93 -3.46
C GLN A 26 -4.38 1.61 -2.86
N ALA A 27 -3.05 1.43 -2.79
CA ALA A 27 -2.45 0.23 -2.20
C ALA A 27 -2.84 0.05 -0.72
N GLN A 28 -2.94 1.14 0.05
CA GLN A 28 -3.40 1.08 1.44
C GLN A 28 -4.86 0.66 1.59
N ARG A 29 -5.72 1.07 0.65
CA ARG A 29 -7.12 0.61 0.61
C ARG A 29 -7.21 -0.88 0.30
N GLU A 30 -6.41 -1.34 -0.66
CA GLU A 30 -6.33 -2.76 -1.03
C GLU A 30 -5.79 -3.62 0.14
N GLU A 31 -4.78 -3.14 0.87
CA GLU A 31 -4.28 -3.78 2.09
C GLU A 31 -5.39 -3.88 3.16
N ALA A 32 -6.12 -2.79 3.41
CA ALA A 32 -7.22 -2.79 4.39
C ALA A 32 -8.35 -3.75 4.00
N GLN A 33 -8.68 -3.84 2.71
CA GLN A 33 -9.67 -4.78 2.19
C GLN A 33 -9.19 -6.23 2.34
N ALA A 34 -7.95 -6.53 1.95
CA ALA A 34 -7.38 -7.87 2.11
C ALA A 34 -7.34 -8.30 3.58
N ARG A 35 -7.04 -7.37 4.48
CA ARG A 35 -7.06 -7.62 5.92
C ARG A 35 -8.46 -7.96 6.42
N ALA A 36 -9.47 -7.19 6.03
CA ALA A 36 -10.85 -7.46 6.42
C ALA A 36 -11.35 -8.82 5.92
N VAL A 37 -10.92 -9.25 4.72
CA VAL A 37 -11.24 -10.58 4.18
C VAL A 37 -10.63 -11.69 5.05
N VAL A 38 -9.36 -11.56 5.42
CA VAL A 38 -8.68 -12.52 6.33
C VAL A 38 -9.39 -12.58 7.68
N GLU A 39 -9.72 -11.44 8.28
CA GLU A 39 -10.41 -11.38 9.57
C GLU A 39 -11.81 -12.04 9.50
N ASP A 40 -12.57 -11.83 8.43
CA ASP A 40 -13.87 -12.50 8.21
C ASP A 40 -13.69 -14.02 8.06
N ARG A 41 -12.67 -14.46 7.32
CA ARG A 41 -12.40 -15.89 7.14
C ARG A 41 -11.96 -16.56 8.42
N GLU A 42 -11.09 -15.94 9.20
CA GLU A 42 -10.67 -16.44 10.51
C GLU A 42 -11.88 -16.62 11.43
N ALA A 43 -12.81 -15.67 11.43
CA ALA A 43 -14.07 -15.78 12.18
C ALA A 43 -14.94 -16.95 11.71
N ARG A 44 -15.02 -17.21 10.40
CA ARG A 44 -15.75 -18.37 9.84
C ARG A 44 -15.11 -19.70 10.22
N VAL A 45 -13.78 -19.80 10.14
CA VAL A 45 -13.02 -20.98 10.55
C VAL A 45 -13.26 -21.27 12.03
N GLU A 46 -13.15 -20.25 12.88
CA GLU A 46 -13.39 -20.39 14.32
C GLU A 46 -14.84 -20.76 14.62
N HIS A 47 -15.81 -20.16 13.92
CA HIS A 47 -17.21 -20.56 14.04
C HIS A 47 -17.43 -22.02 13.62
N GLY A 48 -16.81 -22.48 12.53
CA GLY A 48 -16.86 -23.86 12.06
C GLY A 48 -16.32 -24.85 13.09
N ARG A 49 -15.17 -24.53 13.72
CA ARG A 49 -14.58 -25.33 14.81
C ARG A 49 -15.53 -25.44 16.00
N ASN A 50 -16.13 -24.32 16.40
CA ASN A 50 -17.08 -24.28 17.52
C ASN A 50 -18.34 -25.12 17.24
N LEU A 51 -18.88 -25.07 16.01
CA LEU A 51 -20.03 -25.91 15.61
C LEU A 51 -19.70 -27.41 15.69
N ILE A 52 -18.51 -27.82 15.23
CA ILE A 52 -18.08 -29.23 15.32
C ILE A 52 -17.94 -29.66 16.78
N ALA A 53 -17.33 -28.82 17.62
CA ALA A 53 -17.19 -29.11 19.05
C ALA A 53 -18.53 -29.16 19.79
N GLU A 54 -19.48 -28.28 19.44
CA GLU A 54 -20.83 -28.29 19.98
C GLU A 54 -21.60 -29.55 19.58
N LEU A 55 -21.54 -29.94 18.31
CA LEU A 55 -22.16 -31.17 17.83
C LEU A 55 -21.61 -32.40 18.57
N ALA A 56 -20.30 -32.45 18.79
CA ALA A 56 -19.65 -33.53 19.56
C ALA A 56 -20.10 -33.56 21.03
N ARG A 57 -20.29 -32.39 21.67
CA ARG A 57 -20.79 -32.31 23.06
C ARG A 57 -22.26 -32.74 23.18
N GLN A 58 -23.11 -32.29 22.27
CA GLN A 58 -24.55 -32.57 22.31
C GLN A 58 -24.87 -34.03 22.00
N TRP A 59 -24.14 -34.65 21.09
CA TRP A 59 -24.45 -35.99 20.57
C TRP A 59 -23.43 -37.08 20.95
N GLY A 60 -22.43 -36.73 21.77
CA GLY A 60 -21.43 -37.66 22.31
C GLY A 60 -21.82 -38.40 23.59
N GLY A 61 -23.00 -38.13 24.15
CA GLY A 61 -23.48 -38.73 25.40
C GLY A 61 -24.10 -40.13 25.23
N ALA A 62 -24.18 -40.88 26.34
CA ALA A 62 -24.70 -42.26 26.37
C ALA A 62 -26.14 -42.43 25.81
N GLY A 63 -26.95 -41.37 25.81
CA GLY A 63 -28.32 -41.37 25.27
C GLY A 63 -28.41 -41.52 23.74
N CYS A 64 -27.35 -41.16 23.00
CA CYS A 64 -27.34 -41.24 21.54
C CYS A 64 -26.95 -42.64 21.01
N VAL A 65 -26.37 -43.48 21.87
CA VAL A 65 -25.90 -44.84 21.54
C VAL A 65 -27.07 -45.77 21.18
N GLY A 66 -28.27 -45.51 21.70
CA GLY A 66 -29.48 -46.30 21.44
C GLY A 66 -30.24 -45.95 20.15
N MET A 67 -29.76 -44.99 19.34
CA MET A 67 -30.50 -44.45 18.18
C MET A 67 -29.68 -44.50 16.88
N PRO A 68 -29.62 -45.67 16.19
CA PRO A 68 -28.73 -45.88 15.04
C PRO A 68 -28.95 -44.89 13.88
N ARG A 69 -30.21 -44.60 13.54
CA ARG A 69 -30.57 -43.68 12.45
C ARG A 69 -30.14 -42.23 12.74
N TRP A 70 -30.16 -41.81 14.00
CA TRP A 70 -29.69 -40.50 14.42
C TRP A 70 -28.16 -40.42 14.43
N ARG A 71 -27.49 -41.52 14.77
CA ARG A 71 -26.03 -41.63 14.71
C ARG A 71 -25.50 -41.40 13.30
N GLU A 72 -26.08 -42.04 12.30
CA GLU A 72 -25.67 -41.86 10.89
C GLU A 72 -25.84 -40.42 10.41
N GLN A 73 -26.95 -39.77 10.77
CA GLN A 73 -27.20 -38.36 10.42
C GLN A 73 -26.21 -37.40 11.09
N VAL A 74 -25.88 -37.62 12.36
CA VAL A 74 -24.90 -36.81 13.09
C VAL A 74 -23.50 -36.99 12.50
N VAL A 75 -23.12 -38.21 12.12
CA VAL A 75 -21.83 -38.47 11.44
C VAL A 75 -21.77 -37.74 10.10
N ALA A 76 -22.78 -37.90 9.24
CA ALA A 76 -22.82 -37.22 7.95
C ALA A 76 -22.79 -35.68 8.10
N HIS A 77 -23.50 -35.14 9.09
CA HIS A 77 -23.48 -33.70 9.37
C HIS A 77 -22.10 -33.23 9.85
N ARG A 78 -21.43 -34.01 10.71
CA ARG A 78 -20.07 -33.73 11.17
C ARG A 78 -19.08 -33.74 10.01
N GLU A 79 -19.18 -34.71 9.11
CA GLU A 79 -18.33 -34.80 7.91
C GLU A 79 -18.54 -33.60 6.98
N ALA A 80 -19.79 -33.19 6.73
CA ALA A 80 -20.09 -32.00 5.94
C ALA A 80 -19.53 -30.71 6.58
N LEU A 81 -19.61 -30.58 7.91
CA LEU A 81 -18.99 -29.46 8.63
C LEU A 81 -17.47 -29.49 8.55
N ALA A 82 -16.85 -30.68 8.65
CA ALA A 82 -15.41 -30.85 8.54
C ALA A 82 -14.91 -30.50 7.13
N GLU A 83 -15.60 -30.95 6.08
CA GLU A 83 -15.25 -30.62 4.70
C GLU A 83 -15.36 -29.10 4.45
N ARG A 84 -16.41 -28.46 4.96
CA ARG A 84 -16.54 -27.00 4.85
C ARG A 84 -15.42 -26.27 5.60
N LEU A 85 -15.09 -26.73 6.80
CA LEU A 85 -13.99 -26.16 7.60
C LEU A 85 -12.66 -26.29 6.85
N GLU A 86 -12.37 -27.45 6.26
CA GLU A 86 -11.17 -27.67 5.47
C GLU A 86 -11.08 -26.71 4.28
N ARG A 87 -12.19 -26.52 3.54
CA ARG A 87 -12.25 -25.55 2.44
C ARG A 87 -12.01 -24.11 2.91
N ASP A 88 -12.58 -23.73 4.06
CA ASP A 88 -12.38 -22.42 4.66
C ASP A 88 -10.93 -22.21 5.13
N GLU A 89 -10.28 -23.25 5.66
CA GLU A 89 -8.86 -23.23 6.06
C GLU A 89 -7.93 -23.09 4.85
N TYR A 90 -8.21 -23.76 3.73
CA TYR A 90 -7.46 -23.55 2.49
C TYR A 90 -7.67 -22.14 1.93
N ALA A 91 -8.91 -21.65 1.91
CA ALA A 91 -9.19 -20.28 1.47
C ALA A 91 -8.45 -19.25 2.33
N LEU A 92 -8.36 -19.49 3.65
CA LEU A 92 -7.62 -18.61 4.56
C LEU A 92 -6.13 -18.51 4.18
N ILE A 93 -5.49 -19.62 3.78
CA ILE A 93 -4.10 -19.61 3.34
C ILE A 93 -3.92 -18.71 2.11
N ASP A 94 -4.82 -18.81 1.12
CA ASP A 94 -4.78 -18.00 -0.09
C ASP A 94 -5.03 -16.51 0.21
N GLU A 95 -5.96 -16.22 1.11
CA GLU A 95 -6.29 -14.86 1.56
C GLU A 95 -5.15 -14.23 2.37
N GLN A 96 -4.48 -14.99 3.24
CA GLN A 96 -3.27 -14.56 3.95
C GLN A 96 -2.11 -14.27 2.99
N ALA A 97 -1.93 -15.11 1.95
CA ALA A 97 -0.96 -14.84 0.90
C ALA A 97 -1.31 -13.56 0.10
N ALA A 98 -2.60 -13.31 -0.15
CA ALA A 98 -3.06 -12.07 -0.78
C ALA A 98 -2.79 -10.83 0.09
N LEU A 99 -3.04 -10.92 1.40
CA LEU A 99 -2.70 -9.87 2.37
C LEU A 99 -1.20 -9.57 2.38
N ALA A 100 -0.35 -10.60 2.41
CA ALA A 100 1.10 -10.42 2.35
C ALA A 100 1.55 -9.69 1.08
N ARG A 101 0.98 -10.04 -0.08
CA ARG A 101 1.23 -9.33 -1.35
C ARG A 101 0.77 -7.86 -1.30
N ALA A 102 -0.37 -7.58 -0.69
CA ALA A 102 -0.87 -6.21 -0.54
C ALA A 102 0.04 -5.36 0.38
N GLN A 103 0.52 -5.94 1.48
CA GLN A 103 1.50 -5.32 2.38
C GLN A 103 2.82 -5.02 1.66
N ASP A 104 3.30 -5.96 0.82
CA ASP A 104 4.45 -5.74 -0.05
C ASP A 104 4.23 -4.58 -1.03
N ALA A 105 3.07 -4.53 -1.67
CA ALA A 105 2.72 -3.43 -2.56
C ALA A 105 2.76 -2.08 -1.83
N VAL A 106 2.21 -1.98 -0.62
CA VAL A 106 2.27 -0.75 0.19
C VAL A 106 3.72 -0.36 0.51
N ARG A 107 4.57 -1.32 0.91
CA ARG A 107 6.01 -1.07 1.14
C ARG A 107 6.70 -0.54 -0.11
N GLN A 108 6.44 -1.15 -1.27
CA GLN A 108 6.99 -0.72 -2.55
C GLN A 108 6.52 0.68 -2.94
N ARG A 109 5.21 0.99 -2.81
CA ARG A 109 4.65 2.32 -3.12
C ARG A 109 5.18 3.41 -2.19
N ARG A 110 5.40 3.12 -0.91
CA ARG A 110 6.08 4.04 0.02
C ARG A 110 7.50 4.37 -0.47
N ALA A 111 8.27 3.35 -0.83
CA ALA A 111 9.63 3.56 -1.34
C ALA A 111 9.64 4.33 -2.67
N GLU A 112 8.66 4.10 -3.55
CA GLU A 112 8.49 4.88 -4.79
C GLU A 112 8.16 6.34 -4.53
N LEU A 113 7.27 6.63 -3.57
CA LEU A 113 6.94 7.99 -3.17
C LEU A 113 8.18 8.73 -2.67
N VAL A 114 8.94 8.12 -1.74
CA VAL A 114 10.19 8.70 -1.22
C VAL A 114 11.17 9.00 -2.36
N ARG A 115 11.35 8.06 -3.30
CA ARG A 115 12.22 8.29 -4.48
C ARG A 115 11.69 9.40 -5.38
N ALA A 116 10.37 9.52 -5.55
CA ALA A 116 9.77 10.58 -6.36
C ALA A 116 9.96 11.96 -5.71
N GLU A 117 9.75 12.07 -4.40
CA GLU A 117 9.94 13.30 -3.62
C GLU A 117 11.41 13.72 -3.60
N ALA A 118 12.34 12.79 -3.37
CA ALA A 118 13.78 13.09 -3.43
C ALA A 118 14.20 13.62 -4.81
N ARG A 119 13.66 13.06 -5.90
CA ARG A 119 13.93 13.52 -7.27
C ARG A 119 13.29 14.87 -7.57
N GLU A 120 12.14 15.18 -7.00
CA GLU A 120 11.48 16.48 -7.15
C GLU A 120 12.26 17.57 -6.40
N ALA A 121 12.63 17.30 -5.14
CA ALA A 121 13.46 18.19 -4.33
C ALA A 121 14.83 18.48 -4.97
N ALA A 122 15.50 17.47 -5.55
CA ALA A 122 16.77 17.66 -6.24
C ALA A 122 16.66 18.59 -7.47
N VAL A 123 15.56 18.49 -8.22
CA VAL A 123 15.28 19.38 -9.36
C VAL A 123 15.01 20.79 -8.86
N ASP A 124 14.15 20.96 -7.85
CA ASP A 124 13.85 22.28 -7.29
C ASP A 124 15.10 22.98 -6.74
N ALA A 125 15.97 22.25 -6.03
CA ALA A 125 17.26 22.76 -5.55
C ALA A 125 18.15 23.23 -6.71
N THR A 126 18.30 22.41 -7.76
CA THR A 126 19.09 22.77 -8.95
C THR A 126 18.56 24.04 -9.62
N LEU A 127 17.24 24.20 -9.69
CA LEU A 127 16.62 25.40 -10.28
C LEU A 127 16.80 26.65 -9.42
N LYS A 128 16.78 26.50 -8.09
CA LYS A 128 17.10 27.60 -7.16
C LYS A 128 18.54 28.05 -7.31
N ASP A 129 19.48 27.11 -7.40
CA ASP A 129 20.91 27.42 -7.59
C ASP A 129 21.16 28.13 -8.93
N GLN A 130 20.54 27.67 -10.02
CA GLN A 130 20.66 28.35 -11.32
C GLN A 130 20.13 29.79 -11.28
N ARG A 131 19.02 30.04 -10.57
CA ARG A 131 18.48 31.40 -10.42
C ARG A 131 19.42 32.30 -9.62
N ARG A 132 20.03 31.76 -8.55
CA ARG A 132 20.99 32.48 -7.73
C ARG A 132 22.26 32.82 -8.53
N GLN A 133 22.78 31.88 -9.31
CA GLN A 133 23.93 32.14 -10.17
C GLN A 133 23.60 33.19 -11.25
N ALA A 134 22.40 33.14 -11.83
CA ALA A 134 21.97 34.12 -12.81
C ALA A 134 21.78 35.53 -12.21
N SER A 135 21.32 35.66 -10.96
CA SER A 135 21.23 36.96 -10.29
C SER A 135 22.62 37.52 -9.98
N GLN A 136 23.51 36.70 -9.43
CA GLN A 136 24.90 37.07 -9.13
C GLN A 136 25.65 37.52 -10.39
N ALA A 137 25.48 36.81 -11.51
CA ALA A 137 26.11 37.19 -12.77
C ALA A 137 25.57 38.51 -13.34
N ARG A 138 24.30 38.85 -13.07
CA ARG A 138 23.71 40.14 -13.46
C ARG A 138 24.22 41.28 -12.58
N GLU A 139 24.32 41.05 -11.27
CA GLU A 139 24.91 42.00 -10.32
C GLU A 139 26.36 42.33 -10.70
N GLN A 140 27.19 41.29 -10.94
CA GLN A 140 28.58 41.48 -11.37
C GLN A 140 28.70 42.23 -12.70
N ARG A 141 27.81 41.97 -13.67
CA ARG A 141 27.80 42.72 -14.94
C ARG A 141 27.43 44.18 -14.73
N ALA A 142 26.43 44.46 -13.91
CA ALA A 142 26.01 45.82 -13.60
C ALA A 142 27.11 46.60 -12.86
N GLU A 143 27.85 45.94 -11.96
CA GLU A 143 29.03 46.53 -11.29
C GLU A 143 30.12 46.90 -12.31
N LEU A 144 30.49 45.97 -13.20
CA LEU A 144 31.48 46.23 -14.24
C LEU A 144 31.05 47.34 -15.22
N GLU A 145 29.78 47.33 -15.65
CA GLU A 145 29.23 48.37 -16.53
C GLU A 145 29.25 49.75 -15.84
N ALA A 146 28.99 49.82 -14.54
CA ALA A 146 29.06 51.06 -13.77
C ALA A 146 30.51 51.55 -13.60
N GLU A 147 31.46 50.65 -13.38
CA GLU A 147 32.90 50.98 -13.31
C GLU A 147 33.43 51.49 -14.66
N ASP A 148 33.05 50.85 -15.77
CA ASP A 148 33.45 51.26 -17.11
C ASP A 148 32.83 52.62 -17.49
N ALA A 149 31.58 52.87 -17.11
CA ALA A 149 30.94 54.17 -17.31
C ALA A 149 31.63 55.30 -16.52
N CYS A 150 32.07 55.01 -15.29
CA CYS A 150 32.86 55.98 -14.51
C CYS A 150 34.23 56.24 -15.14
N ARG A 151 34.92 55.21 -15.65
CA ARG A 151 36.22 55.37 -16.33
C ARG A 151 36.12 56.20 -17.61
N ALA A 152 35.03 56.10 -18.36
CA ALA A 152 34.84 56.86 -19.60
C ALA A 152 34.59 58.36 -19.38
N LEU A 153 34.30 58.79 -18.14
CA LEU A 153 34.04 60.19 -17.77
C LEU A 153 35.26 60.93 -17.20
N HIS A 154 36.39 60.22 -17.00
CA HIS A 154 37.66 60.75 -16.49
C HIS A 154 38.74 60.75 -17.58
#